data_AF-A0A925UJC5-F1
#
_entry.id   AF-A0A925UJC5-F1
#
_cell.length_a   1.000
_cell.length_b   1.000
_cell.length_c   1.000
_cell.angle_alpha   90.00
_cell.angle_beta   90.00
_cell.angle_gamma   90.00
#
_symmetry.space_group_name_H-M   'P 1'
#
loop_
_entity.id
_entity.type
_entity.pdbx_description
1 polymer ?
#
loop_
_entity_poly.entity_id
_entity_poly.type
_entity_poly.pdbx_seq_one_letter_code
_entity_poly.pdbx_strand_id
1 'polypeptide(L)'
;MAALTRATAHVETEARLLDLPEPKAMFSAADPAVALSNLMSWVGASNQRMSRLWRCLDQAADTDAAIRTDYTRLIERMRAETVRVVDELGKKGALRPGVPPSELADMLWLVALPDQHHRLCDQAGWSQQRYEAWLSWSARMALLPP
;
A
#
# COMPACT_ATOMS: atom_id res chain seq x y z
N MET A 1 -9.43 -7.85 21.19
CA MET A 1 -10.44 -7.58 20.14
C MET A 1 -10.69 -6.09 19.90
N ALA A 2 -11.12 -5.28 20.88
CA ALA A 2 -11.43 -3.85 20.63
C ALA A 2 -10.26 -2.92 20.20
N ALA A 3 -9.00 -3.29 20.50
CA ALA A 3 -7.82 -2.58 20.02
C ALA A 3 -7.41 -2.99 18.58
N LEU A 4 -7.74 -4.22 18.20
CA LEU A 4 -7.55 -4.74 16.84
C LEU A 4 -8.48 -3.97 15.89
N THR A 5 -9.79 -3.97 16.19
CA THR A 5 -10.86 -3.25 15.47
C THR A 5 -10.60 -1.77 15.24
N ARG A 6 -9.89 -1.09 16.15
CA ARG A 6 -9.55 0.34 15.98
C ARG A 6 -8.34 0.58 15.07
N ALA A 7 -7.35 -0.31 15.11
CA ALA A 7 -6.16 -0.25 14.25
C ALA A 7 -6.44 -0.78 12.84
N THR A 8 -7.41 -1.69 12.71
CA THR A 8 -7.87 -2.28 11.46
C THR A 8 -9.18 -1.68 10.96
N ALA A 9 -9.73 -0.62 11.55
CA ALA A 9 -11.03 -0.08 11.14
C ALA A 9 -11.13 0.15 9.62
N HIS A 10 -10.01 0.55 9.00
CA HIS A 10 -9.91 0.71 7.56
C HIS A 10 -9.69 -0.60 6.77
N VAL A 11 -9.10 -1.60 7.41
CA VAL A 11 -8.92 -2.99 6.95
C VAL A 11 -10.18 -3.85 7.15
N GLU A 12 -11.07 -3.47 8.06
CA GLU A 12 -12.35 -4.11 8.34
C GLU A 12 -13.48 -3.55 7.47
N THR A 13 -13.35 -2.30 7.01
CA THR A 13 -14.25 -1.77 5.98
C THR A 13 -13.98 -2.45 4.64
N GLU A 14 -15.03 -2.94 3.97
CA GLU A 14 -14.99 -3.36 2.56
C GLU A 14 -14.67 -2.19 1.59
N ALA A 15 -14.59 -0.96 2.12
CA ALA A 15 -14.28 0.24 1.37
C ALA A 15 -12.90 0.13 0.71
N ARG A 16 -12.89 0.29 -0.61
CA ARG A 16 -11.69 0.27 -1.44
C ARG A 16 -10.86 1.53 -1.22
N LEU A 17 -9.55 1.42 -1.40
CA LEU A 17 -8.59 2.51 -1.21
C LEU A 17 -9.02 3.77 -1.96
N LEU A 18 -9.30 3.66 -3.26
CA LEU A 18 -9.64 4.80 -4.12
C LEU A 18 -11.12 5.23 -4.04
N ASP A 19 -11.93 4.59 -3.19
CA ASP A 19 -13.30 5.03 -2.91
C ASP A 19 -13.39 5.90 -1.65
N LEU A 20 -12.33 5.95 -0.85
CA LEU A 20 -12.25 6.78 0.35
C LEU A 20 -12.03 8.25 -0.04
N PRO A 21 -12.70 9.21 0.63
CA PRO A 21 -12.63 10.62 0.24
C PRO A 21 -11.20 11.18 0.15
N GLU A 22 -10.36 10.88 1.14
CA GLU A 22 -9.00 11.44 1.23
C GLU A 22 -8.04 10.83 0.18
N PRO A 23 -7.82 9.50 0.10
CA PRO A 23 -7.05 8.89 -0.99
C PRO A 23 -7.56 9.23 -2.39
N LYS A 24 -8.88 9.29 -2.59
CA LYS A 24 -9.48 9.68 -3.88
C LYS A 24 -9.10 11.11 -4.27
N ALA A 25 -9.18 12.06 -3.34
CA ALA A 25 -8.79 13.44 -3.58
C ALA A 25 -7.28 13.59 -3.80
N MET A 26 -6.46 12.86 -3.06
CA MET A 26 -5.01 12.83 -3.25
C MET A 26 -4.61 12.33 -4.64
N PHE A 27 -5.31 11.30 -5.11
CA PHE A 27 -5.05 10.65 -6.40
C PHE A 27 -5.71 11.34 -7.60
N SER A 28 -6.52 12.38 -7.38
CA SER A 28 -7.17 13.15 -8.46
C SER A 28 -6.29 14.26 -9.05
N ALA A 29 -5.03 14.41 -8.62
CA ALA A 29 -4.12 15.37 -9.21
C ALA A 29 -3.93 15.11 -10.72
N ALA A 30 -3.80 16.19 -11.49
CA ALA A 30 -3.68 16.12 -12.95
C ALA A 30 -2.38 15.44 -13.39
N ASP A 31 -1.27 15.79 -12.73
CA ASP A 31 0.02 15.12 -12.92
C ASP A 31 0.00 13.73 -12.23
N PRO A 32 0.17 12.63 -12.99
CA PRO A 32 0.22 11.28 -12.44
C PRO A 32 1.31 11.06 -11.39
N ALA A 33 2.47 11.73 -11.52
CA ALA A 33 3.55 11.63 -10.55
C ALA A 33 3.19 12.30 -9.22
N VAL A 34 2.50 13.44 -9.28
CA VAL A 34 1.97 14.12 -8.10
C VAL A 34 0.86 13.29 -7.46
N ALA A 35 -0.09 12.77 -8.24
CA ALA A 35 -1.17 11.91 -7.76
C ALA A 35 -0.64 10.67 -7.03
N LEU A 36 0.34 9.99 -7.63
CA LEU A 36 0.97 8.81 -7.04
C LEU A 36 1.74 9.16 -5.76
N SER A 37 2.50 10.27 -5.75
CA SER A 37 3.23 10.70 -4.56
C SER A 37 2.29 11.02 -3.39
N ASN A 38 1.19 11.74 -3.65
CA ASN A 38 0.20 12.05 -2.62
C ASN A 38 -0.44 10.77 -2.04
N LEU A 39 -0.79 9.82 -2.91
CA LEU A 39 -1.32 8.53 -2.48
C LEU A 39 -0.29 7.76 -1.64
N MET A 40 0.98 7.76 -2.03
CA MET A 40 2.05 7.07 -1.31
C MET A 40 2.35 7.70 0.06
N SER A 41 2.23 9.02 0.21
CA SER A 41 2.31 9.67 1.52
C SER A 41 1.21 9.15 2.47
N TRP A 42 -0.02 9.02 1.97
CA TRP A 42 -1.13 8.46 2.75
C TRP A 42 -0.93 6.99 3.10
N VAL A 43 -0.49 6.18 2.14
CA VAL A 43 -0.13 4.77 2.37
C VAL A 43 1.02 4.68 3.39
N GLY A 44 1.99 5.58 3.32
CA GLY A 44 3.11 5.62 4.25
C GLY A 44 2.68 5.89 5.69
N ALA A 45 1.78 6.85 5.90
CA ALA A 45 1.17 7.11 7.21
C ALA A 45 0.30 5.94 7.69
N SER A 46 -0.39 5.25 6.78
CA SER A 46 -1.14 4.03 7.10
C SER A 46 -0.22 2.92 7.57
N ASN A 47 0.86 2.66 6.84
CA ASN A 47 1.84 1.63 7.16
C ASN A 47 2.49 1.88 8.52
N GLN A 48 2.73 3.14 8.91
CA GLN A 48 3.23 3.46 10.24
C GLN A 48 2.31 2.96 11.37
N ARG A 49 0.99 3.08 11.19
CA ARG A 49 0.00 2.63 12.17
C ARG A 49 -0.18 1.12 12.15
N MET A 50 -0.04 0.50 10.98
CA MET A 50 -0.40 -0.90 10.76
C MET A 50 0.77 -1.87 10.82
N SER A 51 2.01 -1.44 10.62
CA SER A 51 3.17 -2.34 10.43
C SER A 51 3.40 -3.29 11.59
N ARG A 52 3.20 -2.85 12.84
CA ARG A 52 3.32 -3.72 14.02
C ARG A 52 2.24 -4.78 14.08
N LEU A 53 1.00 -4.39 13.81
CA LEU A 53 -0.11 -5.32 13.81
C LEU A 53 -0.01 -6.32 12.66
N TRP A 54 0.39 -5.85 11.48
CA TRP A 54 0.65 -6.68 10.31
C TRP A 54 1.56 -7.85 10.63
N ARG A 55 2.67 -7.59 11.33
CA ARG A 55 3.61 -8.64 11.76
C ARG A 55 3.01 -9.61 12.75
N CYS A 56 2.22 -9.13 13.71
CA CYS A 56 1.55 -10.01 14.65
C CYS A 56 0.57 -10.96 13.92
N LEU A 57 -0.16 -10.46 12.91
CA LEU A 57 -1.07 -11.27 12.11
C LEU A 57 -0.31 -12.29 11.25
N ASP A 58 0.77 -11.87 10.60
CA ASP A 58 1.63 -12.74 9.77
C ASP A 58 2.22 -13.89 10.61
N GLN A 59 2.80 -13.57 11.78
CA GLN A 59 3.34 -14.59 12.68
C GLN A 59 2.27 -15.51 13.27
N ALA A 60 1.09 -14.97 13.61
CA ALA A 60 0.01 -15.78 14.16
C ALA A 60 -0.63 -16.68 13.10
N ALA A 61 -0.68 -16.26 11.84
CA ALA A 61 -1.15 -17.06 10.71
C ALA A 61 -0.36 -18.37 10.54
N ASP A 62 0.89 -18.43 11.00
CA ASP A 62 1.69 -19.66 10.96
C ASP A 62 1.17 -20.78 11.84
N THR A 63 0.46 -20.45 12.92
CA THR A 63 0.03 -21.41 13.94
C THR A 63 -1.49 -21.49 14.14
N ASP A 64 -2.26 -20.52 13.63
CA ASP A 64 -3.71 -20.46 13.75
C ASP A 64 -4.38 -20.38 12.36
N ALA A 65 -5.19 -21.38 12.03
CA ALA A 65 -5.85 -21.49 10.72
C ALA A 65 -6.95 -20.44 10.50
N ALA A 66 -7.63 -19.97 11.55
CA ALA A 66 -8.61 -18.90 11.44
C ALA A 66 -7.91 -17.58 11.11
N ILE A 67 -6.81 -17.28 11.83
CA ILE A 67 -5.99 -16.09 11.56
C ILE A 67 -5.38 -16.17 10.15
N ARG A 68 -4.88 -17.33 9.72
CA ARG A 68 -4.38 -17.52 8.36
C ARG A 68 -5.41 -17.18 7.29
N THR A 69 -6.65 -17.62 7.50
CA THR A 69 -7.75 -17.37 6.56
C THR A 69 -8.01 -15.87 6.43
N ASP A 70 -8.11 -15.15 7.55
CA ASP A 70 -8.36 -13.71 7.53
C ASP A 70 -7.16 -12.90 7.01
N TYR A 71 -5.94 -13.33 7.34
CA TYR A 71 -4.71 -12.73 6.83
C TYR A 71 -4.58 -12.89 5.30
N THR A 72 -4.93 -14.06 4.77
CA THR A 72 -4.92 -14.30 3.31
C THR A 72 -5.89 -13.36 2.59
N ARG A 73 -7.13 -13.23 3.08
CA ARG A 73 -8.13 -12.29 2.52
C ARG A 73 -7.65 -10.84 2.56
N LEU A 74 -6.98 -10.46 3.65
CA LEU A 74 -6.39 -9.14 3.80
C LEU A 74 -5.33 -8.87 2.72
N ILE A 75 -4.39 -9.81 2.51
CA ILE A 75 -3.37 -9.72 1.47
C ILE A 75 -4.01 -9.60 0.08
N GLU A 76 -4.96 -10.47 -0.24
CA GLU A 76 -5.64 -10.47 -1.54
C GLU A 76 -6.33 -9.13 -1.82
N ARG A 77 -7.02 -8.58 -0.82
CA ARG A 77 -7.65 -7.27 -0.95
C ARG A 77 -6.62 -6.17 -1.19
N MET A 78 -5.53 -6.14 -0.43
CA MET A 78 -4.52 -5.10 -0.61
C MET A 78 -3.81 -5.19 -1.97
N ARG A 79 -3.57 -6.40 -2.48
CA ARG A 79 -3.07 -6.61 -3.85
C ARG A 79 -4.09 -6.14 -4.89
N ALA A 80 -5.39 -6.35 -4.68
CA ALA A 80 -6.42 -5.83 -5.58
C ALA A 80 -6.44 -4.28 -5.63
N GLU A 81 -6.13 -3.60 -4.52
CA GLU A 81 -6.01 -2.14 -4.52
C GLU A 81 -4.83 -1.65 -5.37
N THR A 82 -3.70 -2.36 -5.41
CA THR A 82 -2.56 -1.95 -6.25
C THR A 82 -2.85 -2.14 -7.74
N VAL A 83 -3.58 -3.20 -8.10
CA VAL A 83 -4.10 -3.38 -9.47
C VAL A 83 -4.97 -2.19 -9.86
N ARG A 84 -5.89 -1.76 -8.99
CA ARG A 84 -6.75 -0.60 -9.26
C ARG A 84 -5.96 0.70 -9.45
N VAL A 85 -4.93 0.94 -8.65
CA VAL A 85 -4.04 2.10 -8.81
C VAL A 85 -3.36 2.08 -10.19
N VAL A 86 -2.84 0.91 -10.59
CA VAL A 86 -2.19 0.75 -11.90
C VAL A 86 -3.18 0.92 -13.04
N ASP A 87 -4.39 0.38 -12.95
CA ASP A 87 -5.44 0.55 -13.96
C ASP A 87 -5.80 2.02 -14.17
N GLU A 88 -5.97 2.78 -13.08
CA GLU A 88 -6.28 4.21 -13.18
C GLU A 88 -5.12 5.03 -13.76
N LEU A 89 -3.86 4.67 -13.49
CA LEU A 89 -2.71 5.27 -14.16
C LEU A 89 -2.62 4.87 -15.64
N GLY A 90 -3.00 3.62 -15.97
CA GLY A 90 -3.08 3.11 -17.33
C GLY A 90 -4.10 3.85 -18.18
N LYS A 91 -5.28 4.15 -17.62
CA LYS A 91 -6.30 4.98 -18.28
C LYS A 91 -5.80 6.40 -18.61
N LYS A 92 -4.84 6.91 -17.84
CA LYS A 92 -4.17 8.20 -18.09
C LYS A 92 -2.99 8.11 -19.05
N GLY A 93 -2.63 6.92 -19.55
CA GLY A 93 -1.45 6.70 -20.37
C GLY A 93 -0.13 6.95 -19.63
N ALA A 94 -0.15 6.87 -18.29
CA ALA A 94 0.97 7.29 -17.44
C ALA A 94 1.96 6.18 -17.11
N LEU A 95 1.61 4.92 -17.39
CA LEU A 95 2.44 3.77 -17.04
C LEU A 95 3.72 3.72 -17.87
N ARG A 96 4.80 3.24 -17.25
CA ARG A 96 6.06 2.99 -17.95
C ARG A 96 5.87 1.99 -19.10
N PRO A 97 6.48 2.22 -20.27
CA PRO A 97 6.38 1.31 -21.39
C PRO A 97 7.18 0.02 -21.16
N GLY A 98 6.82 -1.03 -21.87
CA GLY A 98 7.59 -2.28 -21.92
C GLY A 98 7.44 -3.21 -20.72
N VAL A 99 6.55 -2.90 -19.77
CA VAL A 99 6.23 -3.75 -18.61
C VAL A 99 4.71 -3.98 -18.56
N PRO A 100 4.23 -5.23 -18.45
CA PRO A 100 2.80 -5.52 -18.32
C PRO A 100 2.19 -4.85 -17.07
N PRO A 101 0.96 -4.32 -17.15
CA PRO A 101 0.27 -3.72 -15.99
C PRO A 101 0.19 -4.64 -14.77
N SER A 102 0.05 -5.96 -14.97
CA SER A 102 0.05 -6.93 -13.88
C SER A 102 1.37 -6.97 -13.11
N GLU A 103 2.50 -6.90 -13.82
CA GLU A 103 3.83 -6.85 -13.20
C GLU A 103 4.05 -5.52 -12.47
N LEU A 104 3.57 -4.42 -13.03
CA LEU A 104 3.59 -3.11 -12.37
C LEU A 104 2.77 -3.12 -11.06
N ALA A 105 1.62 -3.78 -11.05
CA ALA A 105 0.80 -3.93 -9.85
C ALA A 105 1.49 -4.80 -8.78
N ASP A 106 2.22 -5.84 -9.19
CA ASP A 106 3.05 -6.66 -8.30
C ASP A 106 4.23 -5.86 -7.73
N MET A 107 4.88 -5.03 -8.55
CA MET A 107 5.96 -4.14 -8.08
C MET A 107 5.42 -3.12 -7.06
N LEU A 108 4.29 -2.48 -7.35
CA LEU A 108 3.64 -1.55 -6.41
C LEU A 108 3.23 -2.27 -5.13
N TRP A 109 2.70 -3.49 -5.24
CA TRP A 109 2.31 -4.31 -4.09
C TRP A 109 3.48 -4.54 -3.14
N LEU A 110 4.62 -5.01 -3.66
CA LEU A 110 5.81 -5.27 -2.85
C LEU A 110 6.36 -4.00 -2.17
N VAL A 111 6.33 -2.88 -2.88
CA VAL A 111 6.80 -1.57 -2.38
C VAL A 111 5.87 -1.01 -1.30
N ALA A 112 4.55 -1.16 -1.46
CA ALA A 112 3.54 -0.57 -0.58
C ALA A 112 3.20 -1.42 0.66
N LEU A 113 3.75 -2.62 0.79
CA LEU A 113 3.50 -3.52 1.91
C LEU A 113 3.82 -2.86 3.28
N PRO A 114 2.96 -3.03 4.31
CA PRO A 114 3.23 -2.54 5.66
C PRO A 114 4.53 -3.10 6.27
N ASP A 115 4.96 -4.27 5.82
CA ASP A 115 6.23 -4.89 6.22
C ASP A 115 7.45 -4.02 5.84
N GLN A 116 7.38 -3.24 4.75
CA GLN A 116 8.48 -2.34 4.37
C GLN A 116 8.71 -1.24 5.40
N HIS A 117 7.63 -0.74 6.02
CA HIS A 117 7.74 0.22 7.13
C HIS A 117 8.49 -0.38 8.31
N HIS A 118 8.18 -1.64 8.68
CA HIS A 118 8.93 -2.33 9.74
C HIS A 118 10.42 -2.42 9.42
N ARG A 119 10.76 -2.94 8.24
CA ARG A 119 12.15 -3.16 7.84
C ARG A 119 12.94 -1.86 7.81
N LEU A 120 12.36 -0.80 7.24
CA LEU A 120 13.08 0.46 7.06
C LEU A 120 13.09 1.32 8.33
N CYS A 121 11.96 1.45 9.04
CA CYS A 121 11.85 2.32 10.20
C CYS A 121 12.29 1.61 11.49
N ASP A 122 11.72 0.45 11.81
CA ASP A 122 12.01 -0.23 13.09
C ASP A 122 13.37 -0.94 13.06
N GLN A 123 13.75 -1.59 11.94
CA GLN A 123 15.00 -2.37 11.86
C GLN A 123 16.18 -1.54 11.34
N ALA A 124 16.00 -0.76 10.27
CA ALA A 124 17.06 0.06 9.68
C ALA A 124 17.14 1.49 10.23
N GLY A 125 16.27 1.87 11.18
CA GLY A 125 16.33 3.14 11.92
C GLY A 125 15.93 4.38 11.11
N TRP A 126 15.17 4.23 10.02
CA TRP A 126 14.72 5.37 9.23
C TRP A 126 13.66 6.19 9.97
N SER A 127 13.66 7.51 9.74
CA SER A 127 12.55 8.36 10.14
C SER A 127 11.33 8.11 9.24
N GLN A 128 10.14 8.40 9.77
CA GLN A 128 8.89 8.32 8.99
C GLN A 128 8.96 9.16 7.71
N GLN A 129 9.49 10.37 7.79
CA GLN A 129 9.65 11.26 6.64
C GLN A 129 10.54 10.64 5.55
N ARG A 130 11.64 10.00 5.96
CA ARG A 130 12.54 9.32 5.02
C ARG A 130 11.85 8.13 4.34
N TYR A 131 11.05 7.38 5.10
CA TYR A 131 10.28 6.26 4.58
C TYR A 131 9.20 6.72 3.57
N GLU A 132 8.44 7.77 3.86
CA GLU A 132 7.42 8.30 2.94
C GLU A 132 8.05 8.83 1.63
N ALA A 133 9.20 9.50 1.73
CA ALA A 133 9.96 9.94 0.57
C ALA A 133 10.44 8.76 -0.28
N TRP A 134 10.96 7.70 0.35
CA TRP A 134 11.38 6.48 -0.33
C TRP A 134 10.21 5.74 -0.96
N LEU A 135 9.07 5.65 -0.28
CA LEU A 135 7.89 4.95 -0.77
C LEU A 135 7.37 5.64 -2.03
N SER A 136 7.27 6.98 -1.99
CA SER A 136 6.86 7.80 -3.14
C SER A 136 7.83 7.67 -4.31
N TRP A 137 9.14 7.75 -4.04
CA TRP A 137 10.18 7.58 -5.06
C TRP A 137 10.13 6.17 -5.68
N SER A 138 10.05 5.13 -4.86
CA SER A 138 10.02 3.73 -5.30
C SER A 138 8.79 3.43 -6.15
N ALA A 139 7.61 3.92 -5.75
CA ALA A 139 6.39 3.75 -6.54
C ALA A 139 6.48 4.45 -7.90
N ARG A 140 7.04 5.66 -7.96
CA ARG A 140 7.25 6.37 -9.22
C ARG A 140 8.22 5.64 -10.13
N MET A 141 9.35 5.18 -9.60
CA MET A 141 10.34 4.40 -10.35
C MET A 141 9.78 3.06 -10.85
N ALA A 142 8.89 2.44 -10.06
CA ALA A 142 8.22 1.22 -10.47
C ALA A 142 7.24 1.46 -11.60
N LEU A 143 6.41 2.52 -11.52
CA LEU A 143 5.21 2.66 -12.34
C LEU A 143 5.31 3.64 -13.51
N LEU A 144 6.14 4.67 -13.40
CA LEU A 144 6.14 5.79 -14.34
C LEU A 144 7.41 5.77 -15.21
N PRO A 145 7.38 6.40 -16.40
CA PRO A 145 8.58 6.67 -17.18
C PRO A 145 9.63 7.47 -16.37
N PRO A 146 10.92 7.31 -16.68
CA PRO A 146 12.00 8.09 -16.06
C PRO A 146 11.90 9.59 -16.34
#